data_AF-L9WV42-F1
#
_entry.id   AF-L9WV42-F1
#
_cell.length_a   1.000
_cell.length_b   1.000
_cell.length_c   1.000
_cell.angle_alpha   90.00
_cell.angle_beta   90.00
_cell.angle_gamma   90.00
#
_symmetry.space_group_name_H-M   'P 1'
#
loop_
_entity.id
_entity.type
_entity.pdbx_description
1 polymer ?
#
loop_
_entity_poly.entity_id
_entity_poly.type
_entity_poly.pdbx_seq_one_letter_code
_entity_poly.pdbx_strand_id
1 'polypeptide(L)'
;MGSERGGTNYSLTEIFAIKFVLADILIIAVLLFAGPLYALAITALLVVSVFLVWYLTQRVGPVGTDTTDSSRSDRERDPVTKLQDRYAAGELSDAEFEAKLERLIDANERADAAGIETADLELERSE
;
A
#
# COMPACT_ATOMS: atom_id res chain seq x y z
N MET A 1 42.35 5.16 26.72
CA MET A 1 42.45 5.10 25.24
C MET A 1 42.19 3.66 24.83
N GLY A 2 41.09 3.37 24.11
CA GLY A 2 40.84 2.02 23.62
C GLY A 2 39.37 1.70 23.32
N SER A 3 38.88 2.23 22.21
CA SER A 3 37.78 1.69 21.37
C SER A 3 36.41 1.46 22.02
N GLU A 4 35.58 2.50 22.01
CA GLU A 4 34.14 2.34 21.84
C GLU A 4 33.89 1.82 20.40
N ARG A 5 33.53 0.54 20.29
CA ARG A 5 33.07 -0.05 19.03
C ARG A 5 31.68 0.55 18.72
N GLY A 6 31.66 1.53 17.82
CA GLY A 6 30.43 2.03 17.23
C GLY A 6 29.71 0.88 16.52
N GLY A 7 28.65 0.38 17.15
CA GLY A 7 27.69 -0.49 16.48
C GLY A 7 27.03 0.33 15.37
N THR A 8 27.35 0.00 14.13
CA THR A 8 26.69 0.55 12.95
C THR A 8 25.23 0.11 13.03
N ASN A 9 24.36 0.98 13.55
CA ASN A 9 22.92 0.79 13.46
C ASN A 9 22.54 1.03 12.01
N TYR A 10 22.68 0.01 11.17
CA TYR A 10 22.21 0.03 9.80
C TYR A 10 20.72 0.31 9.83
N SER A 11 20.32 1.44 9.24
CA SER A 11 18.90 1.77 9.09
C SER A 11 18.24 0.69 8.23
N LEU A 12 16.98 0.34 8.54
CA LEU A 12 16.20 -0.61 7.73
C LEU A 12 16.26 -0.27 6.24
N THR A 13 16.19 1.02 5.91
CA THR A 13 16.33 1.55 4.55
C THR A 13 17.69 1.23 3.92
N GLU A 14 18.76 1.28 4.70
CA GLU A 14 20.12 0.96 4.24
C GLU A 14 20.27 -0.53 3.97
N ILE A 15 19.69 -1.39 4.82
CA ILE A 15 19.65 -2.84 4.60
C ILE A 15 18.86 -3.15 3.31
N PHE A 16 17.71 -2.50 3.10
CA PHE A 16 16.93 -2.65 1.88
C PHE A 16 17.70 -2.17 0.64
N ALA A 17 18.32 -0.99 0.71
CA ALA A 17 19.13 -0.44 -0.38
C ALA A 17 20.31 -1.36 -0.73
N ILE A 18 21.03 -1.87 0.27
CA ILE A 18 22.14 -2.80 0.08
C ILE A 18 21.66 -4.08 -0.61
N LYS A 19 20.53 -4.65 -0.17
CA LYS A 19 19.96 -5.87 -0.79
C LYS A 19 19.53 -5.63 -2.24
N PHE A 20 18.97 -4.46 -2.55
CA PHE A 20 18.59 -4.07 -3.91
C PHE A 20 19.80 -3.95 -4.83
N VAL A 21 20.83 -3.22 -4.39
CA VAL A 21 22.07 -3.05 -5.14
C VAL A 21 22.76 -4.40 -5.38
N LEU A 22 22.78 -5.27 -4.36
CA LEU A 22 23.37 -6.60 -4.47
C LEU A 22 22.60 -7.48 -5.47
N ALA A 23 21.27 -7.42 -5.47
CA ALA A 23 20.43 -8.14 -6.42
C ALA A 23 20.69 -7.67 -7.86
N ASP A 24 20.76 -6.36 -8.08
CA ASP A 24 21.05 -5.78 -9.40
C ASP A 24 22.43 -6.20 -9.91
N ILE A 25 23.46 -6.16 -9.05
CA ILE A 25 24.82 -6.60 -9.40
C ILE A 25 24.81 -8.08 -9.79
N LEU A 26 24.09 -8.93 -9.05
CA LEU A 26 23.99 -10.37 -9.34
C LEU A 26 23.27 -10.61 -10.66
N ILE A 27 22.17 -9.91 -10.91
CA ILE A 27 21.43 -9.97 -12.18
C ILE A 27 22.35 -9.57 -13.34
N ILE A 28 23.05 -8.44 -13.23
CA ILE A 28 23.99 -7.96 -14.25
C ILE A 28 25.11 -8.98 -14.48
N ALA A 29 25.70 -9.54 -13.41
CA ALA A 29 26.76 -10.54 -13.51
C ALA A 29 26.29 -11.81 -14.24
N VAL A 30 25.07 -12.28 -13.95
CA VAL A 30 24.45 -13.42 -14.64
C VAL A 30 24.18 -13.08 -16.12
N LEU A 31 23.66 -11.89 -16.42
CA LEU A 31 23.45 -11.44 -17.81
C LEU A 31 24.75 -11.37 -18.61
N LEU A 32 25.83 -10.87 -17.99
CA LEU A 32 27.15 -10.77 -18.65
C LEU A 32 27.73 -12.15 -19.00
N PHE A 33 27.49 -13.17 -18.15
CA PHE A 33 27.99 -14.52 -18.37
C PHE A 33 27.09 -15.35 -19.30
N ALA A 34 25.80 -15.04 -19.37
CA ALA A 34 24.83 -15.75 -20.20
C ALA A 34 24.98 -15.47 -21.72
N GLY A 35 25.71 -14.41 -22.11
CA GLY A 35 25.93 -14.03 -23.50
C GLY A 35 24.88 -13.02 -24.03
N PRO A 36 25.23 -12.24 -25.06
CA PRO A 36 24.49 -11.03 -25.44
C PRO A 36 23.03 -11.28 -25.88
N LEU A 37 22.73 -12.44 -26.44
CA LEU A 37 21.35 -12.82 -26.79
C LEU A 37 20.48 -13.08 -25.56
N TYR A 38 21.05 -13.71 -24.52
CA TYR A 38 20.35 -13.95 -23.26
C TYR A 38 20.19 -12.67 -22.46
N ALA A 39 21.18 -11.77 -22.50
CA ALA A 39 21.05 -10.44 -21.92
C ALA A 39 19.85 -9.70 -22.53
N LEU A 40 19.75 -9.65 -23.86
CA LEU A 40 18.61 -9.05 -24.55
C LEU A 40 17.28 -9.74 -24.23
N ALA A 41 17.25 -11.07 -24.19
CA ALA A 41 16.04 -11.82 -23.87
C ALA A 41 15.54 -11.55 -22.44
N ILE A 42 16.44 -11.49 -21.46
CA ILE A 42 16.09 -11.21 -20.06
C ILE A 42 15.62 -9.77 -19.90
N THR A 43 16.31 -8.79 -20.50
CA THR A 43 15.87 -7.40 -20.48
C THR A 43 14.50 -7.24 -21.15
N ALA A 44 14.28 -7.88 -22.30
CA ALA A 44 12.99 -7.86 -22.98
C ALA A 44 11.88 -8.48 -22.11
N LEU A 45 12.14 -9.61 -21.44
CA LEU A 45 11.20 -10.23 -20.50
C LEU A 45 10.89 -9.32 -19.31
N LEU A 46 11.89 -8.62 -18.76
CA LEU A 46 11.69 -7.69 -17.65
C LEU A 46 10.78 -6.53 -18.08
N VAL A 47 11.07 -5.91 -19.23
CA VAL A 47 10.26 -4.83 -19.80
C VAL A 47 8.82 -5.28 -20.05
N VAL A 48 8.64 -6.45 -20.66
CA VAL A 48 7.31 -7.03 -20.91
C VAL A 48 6.59 -7.34 -19.60
N SER A 49 7.28 -7.86 -18.60
CA SER A 49 6.72 -8.16 -17.28
C SER A 49 6.23 -6.88 -16.58
N VAL A 50 7.06 -5.84 -16.53
CA VAL A 50 6.68 -4.54 -15.95
C VAL A 50 5.51 -3.92 -16.70
N PHE A 51 5.55 -3.95 -18.03
CA PHE A 51 4.47 -3.42 -18.86
C PHE A 51 3.16 -4.19 -18.65
N LEU A 52 3.24 -5.51 -18.53
CA LEU A 52 2.09 -6.38 -18.28
C LEU A 52 1.49 -6.12 -16.90
N VAL A 53 2.32 -5.99 -15.87
CA VAL A 53 1.89 -5.63 -14.51
C VAL A 53 1.21 -4.26 -14.54
N TRP A 54 1.85 -3.25 -15.14
CA TRP A 54 1.27 -1.90 -15.27
C TRP A 54 -0.08 -1.92 -16.00
N TYR A 55 -0.17 -2.66 -17.11
CA TYR A 55 -1.41 -2.80 -17.88
C TYR A 55 -2.51 -3.51 -17.08
N LEU A 56 -2.19 -4.55 -16.31
CA LEU A 56 -3.12 -5.21 -15.41
C LEU A 56 -3.55 -4.29 -14.28
N THR A 57 -2.64 -3.58 -13.63
CA THR A 57 -2.96 -2.60 -12.58
C THR A 57 -3.89 -1.51 -13.08
N GLN A 58 -3.70 -1.04 -14.32
CA GLN A 58 -4.59 -0.05 -14.93
C GLN A 58 -6.00 -0.60 -15.21
N ARG A 59 -6.12 -1.90 -15.50
CA ARG A 59 -7.39 -2.57 -15.86
C ARG A 59 -8.16 -3.12 -14.66
N VAL A 60 -7.44 -3.59 -13.64
CA VAL A 60 -7.98 -4.30 -12.47
C VAL A 60 -8.07 -3.37 -11.25
N GLY A 61 -7.61 -2.12 -11.38
CA GLY A 61 -7.34 -1.27 -10.22
C GLY A 61 -6.08 -1.75 -9.50
N PRO A 62 -5.47 -0.93 -8.64
CA PRO A 62 -4.36 -1.35 -7.80
C PRO A 62 -4.84 -2.52 -6.92
N VAL A 63 -4.54 -3.75 -7.33
CA VAL A 63 -4.62 -4.91 -6.45
C VAL A 63 -3.53 -4.69 -5.41
N GLY A 64 -3.93 -4.11 -4.29
CA GLY A 64 -3.10 -3.96 -3.12
C GLY A 64 -2.47 -5.30 -2.82
N THR A 65 -1.15 -5.37 -2.88
CA THR A 65 -0.39 -6.43 -2.23
C THR A 65 -0.43 -6.19 -0.73
N ASP A 66 -1.64 -6.19 -0.16
CA ASP A 66 -1.86 -6.26 1.27
C ASP A 66 -2.18 -7.71 1.58
N THR A 67 -1.13 -8.39 2.02
CA THR A 67 -1.28 -9.60 2.81
C THR A 67 -2.06 -9.22 4.07
N THR A 68 -3.26 -9.80 4.17
CA THR A 68 -4.18 -9.85 5.35
C THR A 68 -5.33 -8.83 5.30
N ASP A 69 -6.55 -9.38 5.29
CA ASP A 69 -7.84 -8.74 5.58
C ASP A 69 -8.39 -7.67 4.62
N SER A 70 -8.91 -8.08 3.46
CA SER A 70 -9.83 -7.23 2.67
C SER A 70 -10.94 -8.03 1.99
N SER A 71 -11.57 -8.97 2.71
CA SER A 71 -12.80 -9.63 2.24
C SER A 71 -14.06 -8.95 2.78
N ARG A 72 -14.09 -7.61 2.75
CA ARG A 72 -15.28 -6.79 3.00
C ARG A 72 -15.05 -5.38 2.44
N SER A 73 -15.93 -4.94 1.54
CA SER A 73 -16.02 -3.57 0.96
C SER A 73 -15.27 -3.26 -0.33
N ASP A 74 -15.68 -3.95 -1.40
CA ASP A 74 -15.91 -3.33 -2.73
C ASP A 74 -17.24 -2.52 -2.79
N ARG A 75 -17.73 -2.02 -1.64
CA ARG A 75 -19.00 -1.30 -1.53
C ARG A 75 -18.73 0.03 -0.83
N GLU A 76 -19.11 1.12 -1.48
CA GLU A 76 -18.88 2.51 -1.06
C GLU A 76 -17.41 2.95 -1.19
N ARG A 77 -17.11 3.90 -2.10
CA ARG A 77 -15.83 4.63 -2.04
C ARG A 77 -15.73 5.25 -0.65
N ASP A 78 -14.58 5.08 -0.01
CA ASP A 78 -14.30 5.63 1.31
C ASP A 78 -14.71 7.12 1.37
N PRO A 79 -15.59 7.51 2.31
CA PRO A 79 -16.11 8.87 2.41
C PRO A 79 -15.01 9.93 2.59
N VAL A 80 -13.85 9.56 3.13
CA VAL A 80 -12.67 10.45 3.21
C VAL A 80 -12.10 10.70 1.83
N THR A 81 -11.94 9.67 1.00
CA THR A 81 -11.48 9.80 -0.40
C THR A 81 -12.37 10.78 -1.20
N LYS A 82 -13.70 10.70 -1.04
CA LYS A 82 -14.62 11.64 -1.70
C LYS A 82 -14.49 13.08 -1.19
N LEU A 83 -14.13 13.28 0.07
CA LEU A 83 -13.90 14.61 0.65
C LEU A 83 -12.60 15.23 0.10
N GLN A 84 -11.56 14.42 -0.06
CA GLN A 84 -10.27 14.83 -0.63
C GLN A 84 -10.40 15.26 -2.10
N ASP A 85 -11.15 14.53 -2.91
CA ASP A 85 -11.39 14.89 -4.32
C ASP A 85 -11.99 16.30 -4.46
N ARG A 86 -12.92 16.66 -3.57
CA ARG A 86 -13.60 17.97 -3.60
C ARG A 86 -12.72 19.10 -3.10
N TYR A 87 -11.84 18.82 -2.15
CA TYR A 87 -10.82 19.75 -1.71
C TYR A 87 -9.82 20.03 -2.84
N ALA A 88 -9.33 18.99 -3.51
CA ALA A 88 -8.42 19.11 -4.65
C ALA A 88 -9.06 19.83 -5.85
N ALA A 89 -10.37 19.67 -6.05
CA ALA A 89 -11.15 20.41 -7.03
C ALA A 89 -11.38 21.90 -6.66
N GLY A 90 -10.98 22.32 -5.46
CA GLY A 90 -11.20 23.69 -4.96
C GLY A 90 -12.65 24.00 -4.61
N GLU A 91 -13.52 22.98 -4.51
CA GLU A 91 -14.93 23.14 -4.12
C GLU A 91 -15.12 23.31 -2.61
N LEU A 92 -14.05 23.11 -1.83
CA LEU A 92 -14.05 23.13 -0.39
C LEU A 92 -12.87 23.95 0.12
N SER A 93 -13.12 24.87 1.05
CA SER A 93 -12.06 25.58 1.75
C SER A 93 -11.36 24.69 2.79
N ASP A 94 -10.13 25.03 3.17
CA ASP A 94 -9.36 24.32 4.21
C ASP A 94 -10.17 24.12 5.50
N ALA A 95 -10.84 25.18 5.97
CA ALA A 95 -11.63 25.14 7.20
C ALA A 95 -12.86 24.22 7.10
N GLU A 96 -13.49 24.16 5.92
CA GLU A 96 -14.63 23.26 5.68
C GLU A 96 -14.19 21.81 5.50
N PHE A 97 -12.99 21.58 4.98
CA PHE A 97 -12.38 20.26 4.88
C PHE A 97 -12.10 19.70 6.27
N GLU A 98 -11.37 20.46 7.10
CA GLU A 98 -11.02 20.06 8.45
C GLU A 98 -12.26 19.76 9.30
N ALA A 99 -13.26 20.63 9.28
CA ALA A 99 -14.50 20.43 10.04
C ALA A 99 -15.27 19.16 9.61
N LYS A 100 -15.24 18.80 8.33
CA LYS A 100 -15.90 17.59 7.82
C LYS A 100 -15.06 16.34 8.05
N LEU A 101 -13.74 16.44 7.97
CA LEU A 101 -12.81 15.36 8.26
C LEU A 101 -12.90 14.95 9.73
N GLU A 102 -12.87 15.92 10.64
CA GLU A 102 -13.03 15.68 12.09
C GLU A 102 -14.34 14.92 12.36
N ARG A 103 -15.45 15.37 11.76
CA ARG A 103 -16.75 14.70 11.89
C ARG A 103 -16.74 13.26 11.37
N LEU A 104 -16.00 12.98 10.29
CA LEU A 104 -15.88 11.63 9.73
C LEU A 104 -15.07 10.71 10.65
N ILE A 105 -13.96 11.22 11.20
CA ILE A 105 -13.12 10.48 12.17
C ILE A 105 -13.95 10.15 13.40
N ASP A 106 -14.61 11.15 13.99
CA ASP A 106 -15.54 11.01 15.11
C ASP A 106 -16.63 9.96 14.86
N ALA A 107 -17.20 9.93 13.65
CA ALA A 107 -18.23 8.98 13.28
C ALA A 107 -17.68 7.57 13.14
N ASN A 108 -16.48 7.43 12.57
CA ASN A 108 -15.80 6.15 12.42
C ASN A 108 -15.38 5.59 13.79
N GLU A 109 -14.79 6.41 14.66
CA GLU A 109 -14.42 6.00 16.02
C GLU A 109 -15.65 5.56 16.83
N ARG A 110 -16.79 6.25 16.70
CA ARG A 110 -18.05 5.79 17.31
C ARG A 110 -18.57 4.50 16.69
N ALA A 111 -18.41 4.30 15.39
CA ALA A 111 -18.82 3.06 14.72
C ALA A 111 -17.93 1.88 15.12
N ASP A 112 -16.62 2.10 15.27
CA ASP A 112 -15.64 1.12 15.74
C ASP A 112 -15.87 0.78 17.22
N ALA A 113 -16.13 1.79 18.06
CA ALA A 113 -16.46 1.60 19.48
C ALA A 113 -17.83 0.94 19.69
N ALA A 114 -18.78 1.18 18.79
CA ALA A 114 -20.06 0.48 18.74
C ALA A 114 -19.98 -0.84 17.97
N GLY A 115 -18.76 -1.33 17.67
CA GLY A 115 -18.45 -2.47 16.83
C GLY A 115 -19.49 -3.56 16.90
N ILE A 116 -20.36 -3.59 15.88
CA ILE A 116 -21.40 -4.58 15.56
C ILE A 116 -21.39 -5.81 16.49
N GLU A 117 -21.94 -5.64 17.69
CA GLU A 117 -22.52 -6.70 18.51
C GLU A 117 -24.03 -6.75 18.18
N THR A 118 -24.35 -6.74 16.89
CA THR A 118 -25.72 -6.94 16.39
C THR A 118 -26.04 -8.44 16.32
N ALA A 119 -25.62 -9.19 17.34
CA ALA A 119 -26.00 -10.58 17.55
C ALA A 119 -26.91 -10.77 18.78
N ASP A 120 -27.09 -9.73 19.62
CA ASP A 120 -27.74 -9.87 20.94
C ASP A 120 -29.05 -9.07 21.10
N LEU A 121 -29.72 -8.72 19.99
CA LEU A 121 -31.04 -8.04 20.04
C LEU A 121 -32.19 -8.88 19.44
N GLU A 122 -31.98 -10.17 19.12
CA GLU A 122 -33.01 -11.02 18.51
C GLU A 122 -33.63 -12.11 19.44
N LEU A 123 -33.20 -12.24 20.70
CA LEU A 123 -33.63 -13.36 21.57
C LEU A 123 -34.44 -13.01 22.84
N GLU A 124 -35.04 -11.82 22.96
CA GLU A 124 -35.90 -11.51 24.13
C GLU A 124 -37.22 -10.81 23.76
N ARG A 125 -37.84 -11.22 22.64
CA ARG A 125 -39.27 -10.95 22.36
C ARG A 125 -39.96 -12.16 21.71
N SER A 126 -39.76 -13.32 22.33
CA SER A 126 -40.51 -14.57 22.12
C SER A 126 -40.00 -15.49 23.23
N GLU A 127 -40.74 -15.89 24.26
CA GLU A 127 -42.18 -16.07 24.46
C GLU A 127 -42.52 -15.90 25.96
#